data_AF-A0A0K2TJN3-F1
#
_entry.id   AF-A0A0K2TJN3-F1
#
_cell.length_a   1.000
_cell.length_b   1.000
_cell.length_c   1.000
_cell.angle_alpha   90.00
_cell.angle_beta   90.00
_cell.angle_gamma   90.00
#
_symmetry.space_group_name_H-M   'P 1'
#
loop_
_entity.id
_entity.type
_entity.pdbx_description
1 polymer ?
#
loop_
_entity_poly.entity_id
_entity_poly.type
_entity_poly.pdbx_seq_one_letter_code
_entity_poly.pdbx_strand_id
1 'polypeptide(L)'
;MNNKLPRKKYVEPKGESLKNVKLKINDSVAKELSLAISVYGQERIAKSVNKHAIIRMEGSEEILKRFKSLRNNHSPHSSKKVFKATSDILMRLLKDLLIKIFRDGINLMMLLYNDFASRYSIPLDDLIYSAEESLFHLILKSSDVTNTKISVLSEGSIQNLIRIKSLHKSDEFQKTILRPLSEKATTGKDLPPKCDEMKAKIVLWYLQMQGRKELLPTRLVKRGTRFGVSAIQNVENKVKKQGKTILIILYKNNPDWVQDYVIQNISSSSRKSIIVRSLLQEMEGRHKSQ
;
A
#
# COMPACT_ATOMS: atom_id res chain seq x y z
N MET A 1 -15.63 19.95 13.14
CA MET A 1 -15.64 20.46 11.75
C MET A 1 -15.93 19.30 10.80
N ASN A 2 -17.14 19.27 10.24
CA ASN A 2 -17.63 18.19 9.36
C ASN A 2 -17.08 18.36 7.93
N ASN A 3 -15.93 17.76 7.64
CA ASN A 3 -15.45 17.62 6.26
C ASN A 3 -16.19 16.46 5.56
N LYS A 4 -17.43 16.72 5.12
CA LYS A 4 -18.11 15.86 4.15
C LYS A 4 -17.43 16.05 2.79
N LEU A 5 -16.65 15.05 2.37
CA LEU A 5 -16.16 14.94 1.00
C LEU A 5 -17.35 15.04 0.02
N PRO A 6 -17.24 15.80 -1.08
CA PRO A 6 -18.31 15.93 -2.05
C PRO A 6 -18.57 14.58 -2.73
N ARG A 7 -19.79 14.05 -2.54
CA ARG A 7 -20.29 12.90 -3.30
C ARG A 7 -20.43 13.32 -4.76
N LYS A 8 -19.50 12.92 -5.63
CA LYS A 8 -19.72 12.97 -7.08
C LYS A 8 -20.83 11.95 -7.39
N LYS A 9 -22.06 12.45 -7.59
CA LYS A 9 -23.19 11.65 -8.05
C LYS A 9 -22.83 11.03 -9.41
N TYR A 10 -23.14 9.74 -9.54
CA TYR A 10 -23.12 9.03 -10.81
C TYR A 10 -24.13 9.71 -11.75
N VAL A 11 -23.66 10.16 -12.92
CA VAL A 11 -24.52 10.70 -13.97
C VAL A 11 -24.55 9.66 -15.08
N GLU A 12 -25.66 8.94 -15.19
CA GLU A 12 -25.95 8.15 -16.39
C GLU A 12 -26.07 9.09 -17.58
N PRO A 13 -25.49 8.75 -18.74
CA PRO A 13 -25.65 9.56 -19.94
C PRO A 13 -27.11 9.46 -20.40
N LYS A 14 -27.89 10.53 -20.15
CA LYS A 14 -29.13 10.76 -20.87
C LYS A 14 -28.78 11.10 -22.31
N GLY A 15 -28.99 10.15 -23.23
CA GLY A 15 -29.26 10.42 -24.64
C GLY A 15 -28.09 10.80 -25.57
N GLU A 16 -26.86 11.00 -25.11
CA GLU A 16 -25.72 11.18 -26.03
C GLU A 16 -25.19 9.81 -26.49
N SER A 17 -25.23 9.56 -27.80
CA SER A 17 -24.49 8.47 -28.43
C SER A 17 -23.02 8.53 -27.98
N LEU A 18 -22.56 7.47 -27.31
CA LEU A 18 -21.17 7.34 -26.82
C LEU A 18 -20.13 7.56 -27.94
N LYS A 19 -20.53 7.44 -29.22
CA LYS A 19 -19.68 7.71 -30.39
C LYS A 19 -19.29 9.19 -30.57
N ASN A 20 -20.01 10.13 -29.95
CA ASN A 20 -19.79 11.58 -30.13
C ASN A 20 -19.15 12.27 -28.91
N VAL A 21 -18.78 11.52 -27.87
CA VAL A 21 -18.18 12.11 -26.67
C VAL A 21 -16.75 12.58 -27.00
N LYS A 22 -16.54 13.90 -27.01
CA LYS A 22 -15.20 14.49 -27.23
C LYS A 22 -14.23 14.04 -26.13
N LEU A 23 -13.21 13.29 -26.51
CA LEU A 23 -12.10 12.91 -25.65
C LEU A 23 -11.20 14.14 -25.46
N LYS A 24 -11.34 14.81 -24.31
CA LYS A 24 -10.47 15.93 -23.92
C LYS A 24 -9.81 15.63 -22.58
N ILE A 25 -8.52 15.94 -22.51
CA ILE A 25 -7.74 15.98 -21.26
C ILE A 25 -7.61 17.45 -20.89
N ASN A 26 -7.91 17.80 -19.64
CA ASN A 26 -7.62 19.16 -19.17
C ASN A 26 -6.11 19.35 -18.97
N ASP A 27 -5.65 20.61 -19.01
CA ASP A 27 -4.21 20.90 -19.03
C ASP A 27 -3.47 20.40 -17.79
N SER A 28 -4.12 20.45 -16.63
CA SER A 28 -3.56 19.94 -15.37
C SER A 28 -3.29 18.43 -15.44
N VAL A 29 -4.26 17.65 -15.94
CA VAL A 29 -4.11 16.21 -16.14
C VAL A 29 -3.13 15.90 -17.27
N ALA A 30 -3.12 16.70 -18.33
CA ALA A 30 -2.16 16.52 -19.44
C ALA A 30 -0.72 16.73 -18.96
N LYS A 31 -0.49 17.71 -18.07
CA LYS A 31 0.80 17.94 -17.43
C LYS A 31 1.19 16.78 -16.50
N GLU A 32 0.28 16.37 -15.61
CA GLU A 32 0.46 15.24 -14.68
C GLU A 32 0.81 13.94 -15.43
N LEU A 33 0.12 13.66 -16.54
CA LEU A 33 0.22 12.41 -17.29
C LEU A 33 1.02 12.56 -18.59
N SER A 34 1.85 13.59 -18.73
CA SER A 34 2.61 13.84 -19.95
C SER A 34 3.45 12.63 -20.39
N LEU A 35 4.10 11.97 -19.42
CA LEU A 35 4.88 10.76 -19.68
C LEU A 35 3.99 9.59 -20.13
N ALA A 36 2.89 9.38 -19.43
CA ALA A 36 1.87 8.38 -19.75
C ALA A 36 1.27 8.59 -21.15
N ILE A 37 0.97 9.84 -21.53
CA ILE A 37 0.51 10.24 -22.86
C ILE A 37 1.55 9.85 -23.91
N SER A 38 2.83 10.10 -23.66
CA SER A 38 3.91 9.76 -24.60
C SER A 38 4.08 8.26 -24.86
N VAL A 39 3.68 7.40 -23.89
CA VAL A 39 3.85 5.94 -23.98
C VAL A 39 2.58 5.22 -24.44
N TYR A 40 1.42 5.65 -23.95
CA TYR A 40 0.12 5.01 -24.21
C TYR A 40 -0.70 5.70 -25.30
N GLY A 41 -0.34 6.93 -25.66
CA GLY A 41 -1.07 7.78 -26.58
C GLY A 41 -2.17 8.59 -25.91
N GLN A 42 -2.41 9.79 -26.44
CA GLN A 42 -3.38 10.76 -25.92
C GLN A 42 -4.79 10.17 -25.77
N GLU A 43 -5.25 9.41 -26.77
CA GLU A 43 -6.60 8.86 -26.80
C GLU A 43 -6.89 7.93 -25.62
N ARG A 44 -5.98 6.97 -25.35
CA ARG A 44 -6.15 6.00 -24.25
C ARG A 44 -6.14 6.69 -22.89
N ILE A 45 -5.24 7.66 -22.71
CA ILE A 45 -5.20 8.45 -21.48
C ILE A 45 -6.48 9.26 -21.34
N ALA A 46 -6.96 9.91 -22.40
CA ALA A 46 -8.20 10.67 -22.37
C ALA A 46 -9.42 9.82 -22.00
N LYS A 47 -9.50 8.58 -22.50
CA LYS A 47 -10.53 7.62 -22.08
C LYS A 47 -10.41 7.29 -20.59
N SER A 48 -9.20 6.94 -20.12
CA SER A 48 -8.97 6.51 -18.73
C SER A 48 -9.30 7.58 -17.68
N VAL A 49 -9.29 8.86 -18.05
CA VAL A 49 -9.57 10.00 -17.15
C VAL A 49 -10.92 10.67 -17.43
N ASN A 50 -11.72 10.11 -18.32
CA ASN A 50 -12.99 10.68 -18.76
C ASN A 50 -14.00 10.81 -17.60
N LYS A 51 -14.94 11.75 -17.65
CA LYS A 51 -16.00 11.87 -16.62
C LYS A 51 -17.01 10.72 -16.67
N HIS A 52 -17.23 10.12 -17.83
CA HIS A 52 -18.18 9.02 -18.03
C HIS A 52 -17.57 7.67 -17.63
N ALA A 53 -18.27 6.93 -16.77
CA ALA A 53 -17.81 5.66 -16.21
C ALA A 53 -17.49 4.61 -17.29
N ILE A 54 -18.38 4.46 -18.29
CA ILE A 54 -18.24 3.49 -19.38
C ILE A 54 -16.94 3.75 -20.16
N ILE A 55 -16.71 5.00 -20.56
CA ILE A 55 -15.50 5.41 -21.29
C ILE A 55 -14.23 5.18 -20.43
N ARG A 56 -14.29 5.44 -19.12
CA ARG A 56 -13.16 5.13 -18.24
C ARG A 56 -12.87 3.64 -18.13
N MET A 57 -13.90 2.80 -18.07
CA MET A 57 -13.75 1.35 -18.01
C MET A 57 -13.12 0.81 -19.30
N GLU A 58 -13.56 1.30 -20.46
CA GLU A 58 -12.90 0.99 -21.74
C GLU A 58 -11.44 1.47 -21.75
N GLY A 59 -11.19 2.69 -21.28
CA GLY A 59 -9.85 3.24 -21.14
C GLY A 59 -8.93 2.39 -20.26
N SER A 60 -9.39 1.92 -19.09
CA SER A 60 -8.58 1.08 -18.20
C SER A 60 -8.24 -0.27 -18.83
N GLU A 61 -9.17 -0.86 -19.59
CA GLU A 61 -8.92 -2.08 -20.35
C GLU A 61 -7.91 -1.87 -21.49
N GLU A 62 -8.03 -0.78 -22.24
CA GLU A 62 -7.09 -0.42 -23.30
C GLU A 62 -5.68 -0.18 -22.75
N ILE A 63 -5.55 0.48 -21.60
CA ILE A 63 -4.26 0.63 -20.89
C ILE A 63 -3.68 -0.74 -20.54
N LEU A 64 -4.48 -1.63 -19.95
CA LEU A 64 -4.00 -2.96 -19.55
C LEU A 64 -3.57 -3.80 -20.77
N LYS A 65 -4.35 -3.77 -21.86
CA LYS A 65 -4.01 -4.43 -23.13
C LYS A 65 -2.72 -3.85 -23.72
N ARG A 66 -2.59 -2.52 -23.75
CA ARG A 66 -1.39 -1.84 -24.26
C ARG A 66 -0.15 -2.18 -23.42
N PHE A 67 -0.26 -2.21 -22.09
CA PHE A 67 0.86 -2.57 -21.23
C PHE A 67 1.34 -4.01 -21.49
N LYS A 68 0.42 -4.97 -21.65
CA LYS A 68 0.78 -6.35 -22.01
C LYS A 68 1.56 -6.42 -23.34
N SER A 69 1.18 -5.61 -24.34
CA SER A 69 1.92 -5.48 -25.61
C SER A 69 3.30 -4.84 -25.42
N LEU A 70 3.40 -3.74 -24.67
CA LEU A 70 4.68 -3.07 -24.39
C LEU A 70 5.66 -3.95 -23.61
N ARG A 71 5.14 -4.88 -22.81
CA ARG A 71 5.93 -5.87 -22.08
C ARG A 71 6.48 -6.99 -22.96
N ASN A 72 5.66 -7.48 -23.91
CA ASN A 72 5.96 -8.67 -24.72
C ASN A 72 6.78 -8.34 -25.98
N ASN A 73 6.66 -7.11 -26.50
CA ASN A 73 7.38 -6.66 -27.69
C ASN A 73 8.52 -5.72 -27.26
N HIS A 74 9.57 -5.58 -28.09
CA HIS A 74 10.55 -4.50 -27.91
C HIS A 74 9.83 -3.16 -28.07
N SER A 75 9.42 -2.57 -26.93
CA SER A 75 8.84 -1.24 -26.90
C SER A 75 9.79 -0.24 -27.54
N PRO A 76 9.30 0.73 -28.32
CA PRO A 76 10.15 1.83 -28.79
C PRO A 76 10.59 2.76 -27.64
N HIS A 77 10.11 2.53 -26.42
CA HIS A 77 10.47 3.29 -25.23
C HIS A 77 11.37 2.46 -24.31
N SER A 78 12.29 3.14 -23.61
CA SER A 78 13.09 2.49 -22.59
C SER A 78 12.22 1.90 -21.48
N SER A 79 12.65 0.80 -20.87
CA SER A 79 11.95 0.13 -19.77
C SER A 79 11.66 1.09 -18.61
N LYS A 80 12.62 1.96 -18.26
CA LYS A 80 12.45 3.02 -17.26
C LYS A 80 11.32 3.98 -17.62
N LYS A 81 11.25 4.43 -18.88
CA LYS A 81 10.19 5.33 -19.35
C LYS A 81 8.82 4.66 -19.27
N VAL A 82 8.72 3.41 -19.72
CA VAL A 82 7.48 2.61 -19.61
C VAL A 82 7.08 2.44 -18.15
N PHE A 83 8.01 2.05 -17.27
CA PHE A 83 7.73 1.84 -15.85
C PHE A 83 7.16 3.09 -15.17
N LYS A 84 7.76 4.27 -15.40
CA LYS A 84 7.28 5.53 -14.82
C LYS A 84 5.91 5.91 -15.37
N ALA A 85 5.73 5.86 -16.69
CA ALA A 85 4.44 6.09 -17.34
C ALA A 85 3.34 5.19 -16.78
N THR A 86 3.63 3.89 -16.61
CA THR A 86 2.68 2.93 -16.05
C THR A 86 2.38 3.21 -14.58
N SER A 87 3.39 3.61 -13.80
CA SER A 87 3.23 3.96 -12.39
C SER A 87 2.28 5.15 -12.20
N ASP A 88 2.41 6.19 -13.04
CA ASP A 88 1.54 7.37 -12.98
C ASP A 88 0.07 7.00 -13.22
N ILE A 89 -0.20 6.17 -14.24
CA ILE A 89 -1.55 5.71 -14.56
C ILE A 89 -2.08 4.79 -13.46
N LEU A 90 -1.23 3.89 -12.96
CA LEU A 90 -1.57 2.96 -11.89
C LEU A 90 -2.13 3.71 -10.67
N MET A 91 -1.50 4.81 -10.26
CA MET A 91 -1.98 5.61 -9.12
C MET A 91 -3.41 6.12 -9.32
N ARG A 92 -3.81 6.41 -10.56
CA ARG A 92 -5.19 6.82 -10.86
C ARG A 92 -6.15 5.64 -10.81
N LEU A 93 -5.77 4.51 -11.38
CA LEU A 93 -6.60 3.30 -11.37
C LEU A 93 -6.86 2.81 -9.92
N LEU A 94 -5.84 2.85 -9.05
CA LEU A 94 -5.97 2.48 -7.63
C LEU A 94 -6.84 3.46 -6.83
N LYS A 95 -6.99 4.70 -7.29
CA LYS A 95 -7.86 5.71 -6.66
C LYS A 95 -9.32 5.62 -7.10
N ASP A 96 -9.61 4.98 -8.24
CA ASP A 96 -10.97 4.95 -8.79
C ASP A 96 -11.96 4.25 -7.83
N LEU A 97 -13.23 4.67 -7.91
CA LEU A 97 -14.32 4.15 -7.09
C LEU A 97 -15.03 2.98 -7.78
N LEU A 98 -14.88 2.84 -9.10
CA LEU A 98 -15.44 1.76 -9.87
C LEU A 98 -14.58 0.51 -9.70
N ILE A 99 -15.19 -0.55 -9.16
CA ILE A 99 -14.51 -1.81 -8.87
C ILE A 99 -13.81 -2.41 -10.10
N LYS A 100 -14.39 -2.25 -11.29
CA LYS A 100 -13.79 -2.75 -12.54
C LYS A 100 -12.45 -2.06 -12.83
N ILE A 101 -12.41 -0.73 -12.77
CA ILE A 101 -11.20 0.07 -12.99
C ILE A 101 -10.17 -0.23 -11.90
N PHE A 102 -10.61 -0.31 -10.65
CA PHE A 102 -9.75 -0.67 -9.53
C PHE A 102 -9.10 -2.05 -9.74
N ARG A 103 -9.89 -3.05 -10.16
CA ARG A 103 -9.40 -4.40 -10.49
C ARG A 103 -8.40 -4.39 -11.65
N ASP A 104 -8.64 -3.59 -12.69
CA ASP A 104 -7.66 -3.41 -13.77
C ASP A 104 -6.36 -2.78 -13.25
N GLY A 105 -6.46 -1.84 -12.30
CA GLY A 105 -5.32 -1.28 -11.58
C GLY A 105 -4.53 -2.33 -10.78
N ILE A 106 -5.21 -3.20 -10.03
CA ILE A 106 -4.56 -4.32 -9.33
C ILE A 106 -3.86 -5.25 -10.33
N ASN A 107 -4.52 -5.62 -11.42
CA ASN A 107 -3.92 -6.46 -12.46
C ASN A 107 -2.68 -5.79 -13.08
N LEU A 108 -2.76 -4.49 -13.37
CA LEU A 108 -1.65 -3.71 -13.88
C LEU A 108 -0.50 -3.67 -12.87
N MET A 109 -0.77 -3.45 -11.59
CA MET A 109 0.22 -3.45 -10.50
C MET A 109 0.97 -4.79 -10.44
N MET A 110 0.23 -5.90 -10.48
CA MET A 110 0.80 -7.24 -10.41
C MET A 110 1.70 -7.53 -11.61
N LEU A 111 1.29 -7.12 -12.82
CA LEU A 111 2.11 -7.24 -14.01
C LEU A 111 3.32 -6.30 -13.97
N LEU A 112 3.16 -5.08 -13.45
CA LEU A 112 4.23 -4.09 -13.38
C LEU A 112 5.35 -4.54 -12.44
N TYR A 113 5.02 -4.97 -11.22
CA TYR A 113 6.04 -5.25 -10.21
C TYR A 113 6.55 -6.70 -10.22
N ASN A 114 5.70 -7.70 -10.45
CA ASN A 114 6.15 -9.10 -10.41
C ASN A 114 6.77 -9.57 -11.73
N ASP A 115 6.39 -8.95 -12.84
CA ASP A 115 6.73 -9.45 -14.16
C ASP A 115 7.56 -8.45 -14.96
N PHE A 116 7.11 -7.20 -15.11
CA PHE A 116 7.87 -6.21 -15.86
C PHE A 116 9.14 -5.78 -15.12
N ALA A 117 9.05 -5.41 -13.85
CA ALA A 117 10.21 -4.96 -13.07
C ALA A 117 11.21 -6.08 -12.74
N SER A 118 10.81 -7.35 -12.83
CA SER A 118 11.71 -8.49 -12.68
C SER A 118 12.43 -8.83 -13.98
N ARG A 119 11.76 -8.67 -15.14
CA ARG A 119 12.36 -8.87 -16.48
C ARG A 119 13.27 -7.75 -16.90
N TYR A 120 12.87 -6.51 -16.61
CA TYR A 120 13.61 -5.31 -17.01
C TYR A 120 14.23 -4.72 -15.75
N SER A 121 15.55 -4.47 -15.77
CA SER A 121 16.28 -3.89 -14.62
C SER A 121 15.82 -2.45 -14.34
N ILE A 122 14.77 -2.31 -13.51
CA ILE A 122 14.24 -1.01 -13.09
C ILE A 122 15.08 -0.49 -11.92
N PRO A 123 15.47 0.80 -11.91
CA PRO A 123 16.15 1.40 -10.76
C PRO A 123 15.37 1.15 -9.46
N LEU A 124 16.07 0.68 -8.43
CA LEU A 124 15.45 0.30 -7.16
C LEU A 124 14.65 1.46 -6.53
N ASP A 125 15.17 2.69 -6.60
CA ASP A 125 14.51 3.88 -6.07
C ASP A 125 13.17 4.17 -6.77
N ASP A 126 13.13 4.02 -8.11
CA ASP A 126 11.89 4.19 -8.88
C ASP A 126 10.87 3.10 -8.49
N LEU A 127 11.34 1.86 -8.27
CA LEU A 127 10.50 0.74 -7.84
C LEU A 127 9.94 0.95 -6.43
N ILE A 128 10.78 1.38 -5.48
CA ILE A 128 10.37 1.67 -4.09
C ILE A 128 9.35 2.80 -4.09
N TYR A 129 9.64 3.93 -4.73
CA TYR A 129 8.74 5.08 -4.78
C TYR A 129 7.35 4.67 -5.31
N SER A 130 7.30 3.96 -6.43
CA SER A 130 6.05 3.48 -7.02
C SER A 130 5.30 2.51 -6.09
N ALA A 131 6.02 1.62 -5.41
CA ALA A 131 5.44 0.66 -4.47
C ALA A 131 4.91 1.33 -3.19
N GLU A 132 5.59 2.33 -2.66
CA GLU A 132 5.13 3.09 -1.49
C GLU A 132 3.84 3.86 -1.79
N GLU A 133 3.73 4.46 -2.97
CA GLU A 133 2.51 5.12 -3.44
C GLU A 133 1.35 4.12 -3.62
N SER A 134 1.62 2.97 -4.24
CA SER A 134 0.65 1.87 -4.35
C SER A 134 0.18 1.43 -2.96
N LEU A 135 1.12 1.18 -2.04
CA LEU A 135 0.83 0.73 -0.68
C LEU A 135 -0.05 1.74 0.06
N PHE A 136 0.26 3.04 -0.04
CA PHE A 136 -0.53 4.10 0.58
C PHE A 136 -1.99 4.06 0.09
N HIS A 137 -2.21 3.99 -1.22
CA HIS A 137 -3.57 3.95 -1.77
C HIS A 137 -4.33 2.67 -1.44
N LEU A 138 -3.65 1.52 -1.46
CA LEU A 138 -4.25 0.25 -1.05
C LEU A 138 -4.64 0.26 0.43
N ILE A 139 -3.82 0.82 1.32
CA ILE A 139 -4.16 0.93 2.75
C ILE A 139 -5.43 1.77 2.92
N LEU A 140 -5.51 2.93 2.26
CA LEU A 140 -6.70 3.78 2.31
C LEU A 140 -7.96 3.03 1.85
N LYS A 141 -7.87 2.27 0.75
CA LYS A 141 -8.99 1.51 0.16
C LYS A 141 -9.38 0.30 1.01
N SER A 142 -8.41 -0.40 1.60
CA SER A 142 -8.63 -1.51 2.53
C SER A 142 -9.27 -1.11 3.86
N SER A 143 -9.25 0.19 4.17
CA SER A 143 -9.88 0.76 5.37
C SER A 143 -11.20 1.48 5.05
N ASP A 144 -11.71 1.32 3.84
CA ASP A 144 -13.00 1.87 3.40
C ASP A 144 -14.12 0.85 3.63
N VAL A 145 -14.84 1.03 4.73
CA VAL A 145 -15.96 0.17 5.12
C VAL A 145 -17.17 0.26 4.19
N THR A 146 -17.23 1.29 3.32
CA THR A 146 -18.38 1.49 2.42
C THR A 146 -18.30 0.61 1.17
N ASN A 147 -17.12 0.09 0.82
CA ASN A 147 -16.92 -0.78 -0.34
C ASN A 147 -16.11 -2.01 0.05
N THR A 148 -16.79 -2.97 0.68
CA THR A 148 -16.19 -4.22 1.17
C THR A 148 -15.46 -5.02 0.09
N LYS A 149 -15.97 -5.03 -1.15
CA LYS A 149 -15.31 -5.72 -2.27
C LYS A 149 -13.96 -5.10 -2.63
N ILE A 150 -13.89 -3.77 -2.73
CA ILE A 150 -12.62 -3.05 -2.95
C ILE A 150 -11.70 -3.24 -1.74
N SER A 151 -12.25 -3.21 -0.53
CA SER A 151 -11.49 -3.40 0.70
C SER A 151 -10.76 -4.75 0.73
N VAL A 152 -11.48 -5.85 0.45
CA VAL A 152 -10.92 -7.21 0.41
C VAL A 152 -9.87 -7.35 -0.71
N LEU A 153 -10.15 -6.82 -1.90
CA LEU A 153 -9.18 -6.82 -3.00
C LEU A 153 -7.90 -6.05 -2.64
N SER A 154 -8.05 -4.92 -1.94
CA SER A 154 -6.92 -4.12 -1.49
C SER A 154 -6.07 -4.89 -0.48
N GLU A 155 -6.70 -5.53 0.51
CA GLU A 155 -6.01 -6.35 1.52
C GLU A 155 -5.18 -7.47 0.88
N GLY A 156 -5.77 -8.24 -0.04
CA GLY A 156 -5.04 -9.28 -0.79
C GLY A 156 -3.90 -8.73 -1.65
N SER A 157 -4.11 -7.56 -2.26
CA SER A 157 -3.09 -6.92 -3.11
C SER A 157 -1.90 -6.40 -2.30
N ILE A 158 -2.14 -5.91 -1.08
CA ILE A 158 -1.09 -5.51 -0.15
C ILE A 158 -0.19 -6.71 0.21
N GLN A 159 -0.79 -7.86 0.52
CA GLN A 159 -0.02 -9.08 0.83
C GLN A 159 0.87 -9.51 -0.34
N ASN A 160 0.41 -9.33 -1.58
CA ASN A 160 1.22 -9.60 -2.76
C ASN A 160 2.36 -8.58 -2.92
N LEU A 161 2.08 -7.29 -2.72
CA LEU A 161 3.07 -6.22 -2.85
C LEU A 161 4.23 -6.38 -1.85
N ILE A 162 3.94 -6.70 -0.59
CA ILE A 162 4.99 -6.89 0.43
C ILE A 162 5.84 -8.14 0.20
N ARG A 163 5.38 -9.10 -0.61
CA ARG A 163 6.12 -10.34 -0.94
C ARG A 163 7.13 -10.16 -2.08
N ILE A 164 7.10 -9.02 -2.78
CA ILE A 164 7.98 -8.76 -3.91
C ILE A 164 9.43 -8.75 -3.44
N LYS A 165 10.27 -9.58 -4.09
CA LYS A 165 11.60 -9.93 -3.60
C LYS A 165 12.57 -8.76 -3.52
N SER A 166 12.53 -7.89 -4.54
CA SER A 166 13.33 -6.66 -4.61
C SER A 166 12.91 -5.62 -3.58
N LEU A 167 11.63 -5.56 -3.22
CA LEU A 167 11.10 -4.56 -2.28
C LEU A 167 11.37 -4.95 -0.82
N HIS A 168 11.06 -6.17 -0.39
CA HIS A 168 11.16 -6.51 1.04
C HIS A 168 12.61 -6.53 1.57
N LYS A 169 13.61 -6.65 0.69
CA LYS A 169 15.02 -6.56 1.08
C LYS A 169 15.53 -5.12 1.17
N SER A 170 14.81 -4.14 0.63
CA SER A 170 15.18 -2.73 0.68
C SER A 170 15.02 -2.18 2.10
N ASP A 171 16.04 -1.45 2.56
CA ASP A 171 16.02 -0.77 3.85
C ASP A 171 14.98 0.36 3.88
N GLU A 172 14.83 1.09 2.78
CA GLU A 172 13.88 2.19 2.59
C GLU A 172 12.45 1.68 2.67
N PHE A 173 12.13 0.63 1.92
CA PHE A 173 10.79 0.04 1.96
C PHE A 173 10.48 -0.57 3.34
N GLN A 174 11.47 -1.15 4.01
CA GLN A 174 11.36 -1.60 5.40
C GLN A 174 11.06 -0.47 6.37
N LYS A 175 11.74 0.68 6.25
CA LYS A 175 11.45 1.88 7.06
C LYS A 175 9.99 2.30 6.87
N THR A 176 9.50 2.28 5.63
CA THR A 176 8.10 2.63 5.34
C THR A 176 7.12 1.64 5.93
N ILE A 177 7.35 0.33 5.83
CA ILE A 177 6.48 -0.69 6.42
C ILE A 177 6.46 -0.59 7.94
N LEU A 178 7.62 -0.43 8.58
CA LEU A 178 7.79 -0.52 10.03
C LEU A 178 7.77 0.84 10.75
N ARG A 179 7.41 1.91 10.05
CA ARG A 179 7.27 3.23 10.65
C ARG A 179 6.22 3.18 11.77
N PRO A 180 6.57 3.54 13.02
CA PRO A 180 5.63 3.63 14.14
C PRO A 180 4.40 4.46 13.81
N LEU A 181 3.24 4.08 14.36
CA LEU A 181 1.96 4.77 14.09
C LEU A 181 1.96 6.23 14.57
N SER A 182 2.77 6.52 15.60
CA SER A 182 2.95 7.87 16.16
C SER A 182 3.86 8.76 15.31
N GLU A 183 4.59 8.20 14.34
CA GLU A 183 5.56 8.93 13.53
C GLU A 183 4.95 9.36 12.19
N LYS A 184 5.18 10.63 11.84
CA LYS A 184 4.74 11.19 10.55
C LYS A 184 5.60 10.70 9.40
N ALA A 185 5.00 10.64 8.21
CA ALA A 185 5.69 10.40 6.97
C ALA A 185 6.59 11.58 6.60
N THR A 186 7.81 11.30 6.16
CA THR A 186 8.71 12.30 5.55
C THR A 186 8.13 12.90 4.28
N THR A 187 7.28 12.16 3.57
CA THR A 187 6.62 12.59 2.33
C THR A 187 5.36 13.45 2.56
N GLY A 188 4.96 13.68 3.81
CA GLY A 188 3.70 14.36 4.16
C GLY A 188 2.43 13.55 3.87
N LYS A 189 2.56 12.30 3.42
CA LYS A 189 1.43 11.38 3.17
C LYS A 189 1.16 10.52 4.40
N ASP A 190 0.55 11.15 5.39
CA ASP A 190 0.13 10.47 6.62
C ASP A 190 -1.14 9.64 6.39
N LEU A 191 -1.15 8.43 6.95
CA LEU A 191 -2.34 7.61 6.98
C LEU A 191 -3.27 8.13 8.08
N PRO A 192 -4.60 8.22 7.83
CA PRO A 192 -5.54 8.58 8.87
C PRO A 192 -5.63 7.46 9.94
N PRO A 193 -5.95 7.77 11.21
CA PRO A 193 -5.99 6.77 12.28
C PRO A 193 -6.86 5.53 12.00
N LYS A 194 -7.92 5.67 11.20
CA LYS A 194 -8.75 4.54 10.76
C LYS A 194 -7.99 3.45 9.99
N CYS A 195 -6.79 3.76 9.49
CA CYS A 195 -5.93 2.84 8.76
C CYS A 195 -4.94 2.08 9.66
N ASP A 196 -4.87 2.40 10.95
CA ASP A 196 -3.90 1.82 11.89
C ASP A 196 -4.05 0.30 12.00
N GLU A 197 -5.29 -0.22 11.96
CA GLU A 197 -5.54 -1.66 11.99
C GLU A 197 -4.92 -2.35 10.77
N MET A 198 -5.11 -1.81 9.56
CA MET A 198 -4.49 -2.38 8.38
C MET A 198 -2.97 -2.24 8.45
N LYS A 199 -2.46 -1.10 8.90
CA LYS A 199 -1.01 -0.88 9.03
C LYS A 199 -0.37 -1.91 9.97
N ALA A 200 -1.00 -2.20 11.10
CA ALA A 200 -0.53 -3.22 12.03
C ALA A 200 -0.65 -4.65 11.46
N LYS A 201 -1.69 -4.97 10.68
CA LYS A 201 -1.77 -6.24 9.93
C LYS A 201 -0.60 -6.40 8.97
N ILE A 202 -0.25 -5.33 8.24
CA ILE A 202 0.86 -5.34 7.28
C ILE A 202 2.17 -5.65 7.97
N VAL A 203 2.47 -4.98 9.09
CA VAL A 203 3.69 -5.25 9.86
C VAL A 203 3.71 -6.69 10.36
N LEU A 204 2.58 -7.20 10.86
CA LEU A 204 2.47 -8.58 11.29
C LEU A 204 2.77 -9.56 10.14
N TRP A 205 2.14 -9.39 8.98
CA TRP A 205 2.40 -10.24 7.81
C TRP A 205 3.85 -10.14 7.34
N TYR A 206 4.40 -8.93 7.35
CA TYR A 206 5.78 -8.69 6.96
C TYR A 206 6.75 -9.43 7.88
N LEU A 207 6.62 -9.30 9.20
CA LEU A 207 7.47 -9.99 10.18
C LEU A 207 7.31 -11.51 10.12
N GLN A 208 6.08 -12.00 9.99
CA GLN A 208 5.81 -13.44 9.83
C GLN A 208 6.41 -14.00 8.54
N MET A 209 6.48 -13.21 7.47
CA MET A 209 7.13 -13.62 6.23
C MET A 209 8.66 -13.69 6.40
N GLN A 210 9.26 -12.72 7.09
CA GLN A 210 10.71 -12.70 7.35
C GLN A 210 11.14 -13.82 8.31
N GLY A 211 10.36 -14.07 9.38
CA GLY A 211 10.70 -15.03 10.45
C GLY A 211 10.43 -16.51 10.13
N ARG A 212 10.09 -16.85 8.88
CA ARG A 212 9.82 -18.25 8.46
C ARG A 212 11.07 -19.08 8.21
N LYS A 213 12.26 -18.47 8.12
CA LYS A 213 13.48 -19.16 7.70
C LYS A 213 14.65 -19.00 8.66
N GLU A 214 14.76 -17.87 9.35
CA GLU A 214 15.89 -17.54 10.22
C GLU A 214 15.44 -16.58 11.34
N LEU A 215 16.31 -16.39 12.35
CA LEU A 215 16.17 -15.30 13.30
C LEU A 215 16.12 -13.96 12.57
N LEU A 216 15.22 -13.08 13.00
CA LEU A 216 15.09 -11.75 12.43
C LEU A 216 16.37 -10.93 12.70
N PRO A 217 16.92 -10.23 11.70
CA PRO A 217 18.08 -9.35 11.91
C PRO A 217 17.81 -8.34 13.02
N THR A 218 18.81 -8.05 13.86
CA THR A 218 18.67 -7.13 15.01
C THR A 218 18.06 -5.79 14.62
N ARG A 219 18.46 -5.22 13.47
CA ARG A 219 17.90 -3.96 12.96
C ARG A 219 16.39 -4.04 12.71
N LEU A 220 15.93 -5.17 12.18
CA LEU A 220 14.52 -5.44 11.93
C LEU A 220 13.77 -5.59 13.26
N VAL A 221 14.37 -6.30 14.22
CA VAL A 221 13.81 -6.43 15.58
C VAL A 221 13.62 -5.06 16.21
N LYS A 222 14.67 -4.21 16.24
CA LYS A 222 14.62 -2.86 16.82
C LYS A 222 13.50 -2.00 16.22
N ARG A 223 13.37 -1.96 14.89
CA ARG A 223 12.29 -1.21 14.21
C ARG A 223 10.91 -1.78 14.47
N GLY A 224 10.77 -3.10 14.40
CA GLY A 224 9.54 -3.79 14.72
C GLY A 224 9.08 -3.51 16.15
N THR A 225 10.01 -3.43 17.10
CA THR A 225 9.69 -3.15 18.51
C THR A 225 9.17 -1.72 18.68
N ARG A 226 9.80 -0.74 18.04
CA ARG A 226 9.30 0.65 18.01
C ARG A 226 7.87 0.71 17.48
N PHE A 227 7.61 0.01 16.37
CA PHE A 227 6.26 -0.10 15.82
C PHE A 227 5.30 -0.77 16.81
N GLY A 228 5.66 -1.94 17.35
CA GLY A 228 4.84 -2.71 18.26
C GLY A 228 4.45 -1.93 19.52
N VAL A 229 5.38 -1.15 20.08
CA VAL A 229 5.13 -0.25 21.21
C VAL A 229 4.16 0.88 20.83
N SER A 230 4.28 1.46 19.63
CA SER A 230 3.29 2.44 19.16
C SER A 230 1.90 1.83 18.95
N ALA A 231 1.83 0.58 18.46
CA ALA A 231 0.58 -0.12 18.19
C ALA A 231 -0.12 -0.59 19.46
N ILE A 232 0.61 -1.08 20.46
CA ILE A 232 0.00 -1.54 21.73
C ILE A 232 -0.53 -0.40 22.59
N GLN A 233 -0.05 0.82 22.35
CA GLN A 233 -0.52 2.05 22.99
C GLN A 233 -1.62 2.77 22.19
N ASN A 234 -2.01 2.24 21.01
CA ASN A 234 -3.09 2.80 20.19
C ASN A 234 -4.42 2.78 20.96
N VAL A 235 -5.38 3.65 20.65
CA VAL A 235 -6.70 3.66 21.33
C VAL A 235 -7.53 2.41 21.01
N GLU A 236 -7.43 1.89 19.78
CA GLU A 236 -8.24 0.79 19.26
C GLU A 236 -7.75 -0.57 19.73
N ASN A 237 -8.62 -1.35 20.39
CA ASN A 237 -8.26 -2.68 20.91
C ASN A 237 -7.80 -3.66 19.82
N LYS A 238 -8.31 -3.55 18.59
CA LYS A 238 -7.87 -4.39 17.47
C LYS A 238 -6.40 -4.13 17.11
N VAL A 239 -6.00 -2.86 17.10
CA VAL A 239 -4.60 -2.44 16.88
C VAL A 239 -3.73 -2.91 18.05
N LYS A 240 -4.20 -2.74 19.30
CA LYS A 240 -3.47 -3.21 20.48
C LYS A 240 -3.17 -4.71 20.43
N LYS A 241 -4.17 -5.52 20.05
CA LYS A 241 -4.01 -6.99 19.93
C LYS A 241 -2.93 -7.34 18.90
N GLN A 242 -2.91 -6.67 17.76
CA GLN A 242 -1.86 -6.87 16.76
C GLN A 242 -0.50 -6.39 17.25
N GLY A 243 -0.44 -5.25 17.95
CA GLY A 243 0.77 -4.76 18.62
C GLY A 243 1.35 -5.78 19.61
N LYS A 244 0.49 -6.39 20.46
CA LYS A 244 0.88 -7.49 21.34
C LYS A 244 1.50 -8.66 20.55
N THR A 245 0.83 -9.14 19.51
CA THR A 245 1.32 -10.25 18.69
C THR A 245 2.66 -9.94 18.02
N ILE A 246 2.82 -8.72 17.50
CA ILE A 246 4.08 -8.24 16.91
C ILE A 246 5.20 -8.27 17.96
N LEU A 247 4.96 -7.72 19.15
CA LEU A 247 5.96 -7.68 20.22
C LEU A 247 6.37 -9.09 20.68
N ILE A 248 5.44 -10.05 20.73
CA ILE A 248 5.75 -11.45 21.06
C ILE A 248 6.64 -12.10 19.98
N ILE A 249 6.35 -11.87 18.69
CA ILE A 249 7.19 -12.37 17.61
C ILE A 249 8.61 -11.84 17.75
N LEU A 250 8.76 -10.55 18.04
CA LEU A 250 10.05 -9.89 18.18
C LEU A 250 10.79 -10.34 19.43
N TYR A 251 10.09 -10.51 20.55
CA TYR A 251 10.63 -11.00 21.82
C TYR A 251 11.29 -12.37 21.64
N LYS A 252 10.67 -13.28 20.87
CA LYS A 252 11.28 -14.59 20.56
C LYS A 252 12.62 -14.49 19.81
N ASN A 253 12.91 -13.36 19.17
CA ASN A 253 14.15 -13.15 18.40
C ASN A 253 15.22 -12.40 19.20
N ASN A 254 14.82 -11.53 20.14
CA ASN A 254 15.74 -10.84 21.04
C ASN A 254 15.00 -10.46 22.34
N PRO A 255 14.95 -11.37 23.34
CA PRO A 255 14.18 -11.17 24.56
C PRO A 255 14.56 -9.89 25.32
N ASP A 256 15.84 -9.77 25.66
CA ASP A 256 16.37 -8.70 26.52
C ASP A 256 16.08 -7.32 25.94
N TRP A 257 16.47 -7.10 24.68
CA TRP A 257 16.28 -5.79 24.05
C TRP A 257 14.80 -5.42 23.93
N VAL A 258 13.95 -6.39 23.56
CA VAL A 258 12.52 -6.13 23.38
C VAL A 258 11.88 -5.81 24.73
N GLN A 259 12.20 -6.57 25.77
CA GLN A 259 11.70 -6.35 27.11
C GLN A 259 12.11 -4.99 27.66
N ASP A 260 13.40 -4.66 27.60
CA ASP A 260 13.93 -3.38 28.08
C ASP A 260 13.26 -2.20 27.38
N TYR A 261 13.19 -2.26 26.04
CA TYR A 261 12.57 -1.21 25.25
C TYR A 261 11.08 -1.06 25.58
N VAL A 262 10.35 -2.17 25.71
CA VAL A 262 8.91 -2.18 26.03
C VAL A 262 8.66 -1.59 27.42
N ILE A 263 9.42 -1.99 28.43
CA ILE A 263 9.27 -1.48 29.80
C ILE A 263 9.51 0.03 29.86
N GLN A 264 10.55 0.51 29.18
CA GLN A 264 10.93 1.92 29.17
C GLN A 264 9.93 2.80 28.40
N ASN A 265 9.29 2.29 27.34
CA ASN A 265 8.51 3.11 26.40
C ASN A 265 6.98 2.92 26.47
N ILE A 266 6.48 1.97 27.28
CA ILE A 266 5.05 1.88 27.57
C ILE A 266 4.68 2.89 28.68
N SER A 267 3.76 3.80 28.34
CA SER A 267 3.17 4.76 29.27
C SER A 267 2.45 4.11 30.45
N SER A 268 2.48 4.76 31.61
CA SER A 268 1.80 4.31 32.84
C SER A 268 0.29 4.10 32.65
N SER A 269 -0.35 4.92 31.80
CA SER A 269 -1.75 4.76 31.43
C SER A 269 -1.99 3.45 30.66
N SER A 270 -1.12 3.13 29.70
CA SER A 270 -1.22 1.92 28.90
C SER A 270 -1.00 0.65 29.72
N ARG A 271 -0.16 0.68 30.77
CA ARG A 271 0.06 -0.45 31.68
C ARG A 271 -1.21 -0.93 32.40
N LYS A 272 -2.23 -0.08 32.54
CA LYS A 272 -3.53 -0.48 33.11
C LYS A 272 -4.34 -1.39 32.16
N SER A 273 -4.05 -1.33 30.85
CA SER A 273 -4.72 -2.16 29.84
C SER A 273 -4.49 -3.66 30.09
N ILE A 274 -5.57 -4.45 30.03
CA ILE A 274 -5.52 -5.91 30.14
C ILE A 274 -4.58 -6.52 29.08
N ILE A 275 -4.59 -5.98 27.86
CA ILE A 275 -3.74 -6.47 26.76
C ILE A 275 -2.26 -6.26 27.07
N VAL A 276 -1.91 -5.10 27.62
CA VAL A 276 -0.52 -4.78 28.00
C VAL A 276 -0.08 -5.63 29.20
N ARG A 277 -0.91 -5.77 30.23
CA ARG A 277 -0.60 -6.66 31.37
C ARG A 277 -0.37 -8.10 30.91
N SER A 278 -1.24 -8.59 30.02
CA SER A 278 -1.09 -9.92 29.43
C SER A 278 0.18 -10.06 28.58
N LEU A 279 0.63 -9.02 27.89
CA LEU A 279 1.92 -9.03 27.19
C LEU A 279 3.08 -9.18 28.17
N LEU A 280 3.13 -8.34 29.21
CA LEU A 280 4.23 -8.32 30.18
C LEU A 280 4.34 -9.66 30.92
N GLN A 281 3.21 -10.21 31.37
CA GLN A 281 3.16 -11.54 31.97
C GLN A 281 3.67 -12.65 31.03
N GLU A 282 3.33 -12.56 29.73
CA GLU A 282 3.78 -13.54 28.74
C GLU A 282 5.28 -13.44 28.46
N MET A 283 5.86 -12.23 28.51
CA MET A 283 7.31 -12.03 28.40
C MET A 283 8.03 -12.58 29.64
N GLU A 284 7.56 -12.21 30.84
CA GLU A 284 8.12 -12.71 32.12
C GLU A 284 8.06 -14.23 32.23
N GLY A 285 6.93 -14.85 31.87
CA GLY A 285 6.76 -16.30 31.91
C GLY A 285 7.72 -17.04 30.99
N ARG A 286 7.95 -16.51 29.77
CA ARG A 286 8.90 -17.09 28.81
C ARG A 286 10.35 -16.91 29.23
N HIS A 287 10.68 -15.78 29.87
CA HIS A 287 12.03 -15.52 30.38
C HIS A 287 12.43 -16.51 31.48
N LYS A 288 11.48 -17.03 32.26
CA LYS A 288 11.74 -18.00 33.32
C LYS A 288 11.83 -19.45 32.83
N SER A 289 11.48 -19.72 31.57
CA SER A 289 11.47 -21.08 30.98
C SER A 289 12.62 -21.33 29.99
N GLN A 290 13.53 -20.37 29.84
CA GLN A 290 14.77 -20.48 29.07
C GLN A 290 15.95 -20.44 30.03
#